data_AF-R9M2P5-F1
#
_entry.id   AF-R9M2P5-F1
#
_cell.length_a   1.000
_cell.length_b   1.000
_cell.length_c   1.000
_cell.angle_alpha   90.00
_cell.angle_beta   90.00
_cell.angle_gamma   90.00
#
_symmetry.space_group_name_H-M   'P 1'
#
loop_
_entity.id
_entity.type
_entity.pdbx_description
1 polymer ?
#
loop_
_entity_poly.entity_id
_entity_poly.type
_entity_poly.pdbx_seq_one_letter_code
_entity_poly.pdbx_strand_id
1 'polypeptide(L)'
;MPEQKTIGQLMEEMRLKAGAREYSGHSYMDLNRFAEDTRHMIIFDTLTADSPVGWKGERSRAFLTEEGYKKSLERQEQGHIKIVSHAKVRNGHLRYDRQDQLR
;
A
#
# COMPACT_ATOMS: atom_id res chain seq x y z
N MET A 1 -37.41 0.73 0.31
CA MET A 1 -36.66 1.83 -0.33
C MET A 1 -35.27 1.29 -0.67
N PRO A 2 -34.78 1.35 -1.91
CA PRO A 2 -33.38 1.01 -2.16
C PRO A 2 -32.50 2.02 -1.43
N GLU A 3 -31.53 1.55 -0.64
CA GLU A 3 -30.58 2.41 0.05
C GLU A 3 -29.86 3.30 -0.97
N GLN A 4 -29.94 4.62 -0.78
CA GLN A 4 -29.16 5.56 -1.57
C GLN A 4 -27.70 5.44 -1.16
N LYS A 5 -26.87 4.92 -2.08
CA LYS A 5 -25.43 4.83 -1.89
C LYS A 5 -24.81 6.22 -1.85
N THR A 6 -23.91 6.43 -0.91
CA THR A 6 -23.07 7.64 -0.86
C THR A 6 -22.09 7.67 -2.04
N ILE A 7 -21.57 8.86 -2.36
CA ILE A 7 -20.54 9.03 -3.39
C ILE A 7 -19.32 8.12 -3.12
N GLY A 8 -18.94 7.96 -1.86
CA GLY A 8 -17.83 7.07 -1.47
C GLY A 8 -18.11 5.60 -1.78
N GLN A 9 -19.33 5.12 -1.53
CA GLN A 9 -19.73 3.75 -1.86
C GLN A 9 -19.77 3.51 -3.37
N LEU A 10 -20.25 4.48 -4.15
CA LEU A 10 -20.26 4.40 -5.61
C LEU A 10 -18.83 4.37 -6.19
N MET A 11 -17.92 5.16 -5.63
CA MET A 11 -16.51 5.16 -6.04
C MET A 11 -15.82 3.83 -5.73
N GLU A 12 -16.08 3.24 -4.56
CA GLU A 12 -15.52 1.92 -4.20
C GLU A 12 -16.04 0.80 -5.11
N GLU A 13 -17.33 0.83 -5.46
CA GLU A 13 -17.89 -0.16 -6.41
C GLU A 13 -17.28 -0.03 -7.81
N MET A 14 -17.07 1.19 -8.30
CA MET A 14 -16.42 1.43 -9.58
C MET A 14 -14.96 0.96 -9.57
N ARG A 15 -14.27 1.17 -8.46
CA ARG A 15 -12.90 0.71 -8.24
C ARG A 15 -12.79 -0.82 -8.28
N LEU A 16 -13.66 -1.51 -7.55
CA LEU A 16 -13.71 -2.98 -7.54
C LEU A 16 -14.04 -3.52 -8.94
N LYS A 17 -15.00 -2.90 -9.65
CA LYS A 17 -15.33 -3.26 -11.04
C LYS A 17 -14.17 -3.04 -12.02
N ALA A 18 -13.33 -2.04 -11.78
CA ALA A 18 -12.13 -1.78 -12.59
C ALA A 18 -10.98 -2.77 -12.30
N GLY A 19 -11.19 -3.73 -11.39
CA GLY A 19 -10.19 -4.75 -11.05
C GLY A 19 -9.07 -4.23 -10.16
N ALA A 20 -9.24 -3.08 -9.51
CA ALA A 20 -8.22 -2.55 -8.63
C ALA A 20 -8.04 -3.49 -7.44
N ARG A 21 -6.78 -3.79 -7.14
CA ARG A 21 -6.43 -4.70 -6.05
C ARG A 21 -6.52 -3.97 -4.72
N GLU A 22 -7.19 -4.56 -3.73
CA GLU A 22 -7.10 -4.10 -2.35
C GLU A 22 -5.86 -4.73 -1.71
N TYR A 23 -5.06 -3.91 -1.04
CA TYR A 23 -3.92 -4.36 -0.25
C TYR A 23 -4.25 -4.10 1.20
N SER A 24 -3.93 -5.07 2.05
CA SER A 24 -4.16 -4.91 3.48
C SER A 24 -3.26 -3.83 4.09
N GLY A 25 -3.71 -3.29 5.23
CA GLY A 25 -3.00 -2.29 6.02
C GLY A 25 -3.58 -0.87 5.92
N HIS A 26 -4.30 -0.53 4.83
CA HIS A 26 -4.86 0.81 4.63
C HIS A 26 -6.24 0.78 3.95
N SER A 27 -7.08 1.77 4.25
CA SER A 27 -8.39 1.94 3.58
C SER A 27 -8.19 2.40 2.13
N TYR A 28 -9.19 2.13 1.27
CA TYR A 28 -9.17 2.57 -0.13
C TYR A 28 -8.83 4.06 -0.32
N MET A 29 -9.24 4.93 0.61
CA MET A 29 -8.99 6.36 0.49
C MET A 29 -7.50 6.73 0.57
N ASP A 30 -6.65 5.83 1.09
CA ASP A 30 -5.18 5.98 1.16
C ASP A 30 -4.75 7.33 1.76
N LEU A 31 -5.47 7.80 2.78
CA LEU A 31 -5.26 9.14 3.36
C LEU A 31 -3.86 9.31 3.94
N ASN A 32 -3.22 8.21 4.37
CA ASN A 32 -1.86 8.21 4.91
C ASN A 32 -0.80 8.70 3.92
N ARG A 33 -1.08 8.74 2.62
CA ARG A 33 -0.18 9.35 1.62
C ARG A 33 0.00 10.85 1.81
N PHE A 34 -0.91 11.51 2.51
CA PHE A 34 -0.88 12.95 2.78
C PHE A 34 -0.32 13.31 4.16
N ALA A 35 0.09 12.33 4.97
CA ALA A 35 0.81 12.64 6.20
C ALA A 35 2.13 13.38 5.87
N GLU A 36 2.47 14.38 6.69
CA GLU A 36 3.57 15.31 6.43
C GLU A 36 4.93 14.61 6.31
N ASP A 37 5.11 13.54 7.06
CA ASP A 37 6.31 12.72 7.17
C ASP A 37 6.34 11.55 6.18
N THR A 38 5.25 11.28 5.45
CA THR A 38 5.23 10.24 4.41
C THR A 38 6.16 10.63 3.26
N ARG A 39 7.06 9.71 2.91
CA ARG A 39 8.04 9.86 1.82
C ARG A 39 8.04 8.67 0.86
N HIS A 40 7.56 7.51 1.29
CA HIS A 40 7.55 6.29 0.49
C HIS A 40 6.20 5.60 0.52
N MET A 41 5.90 4.89 -0.55
CA MET A 41 4.87 3.87 -0.61
C MET A 41 5.51 2.58 -1.10
N ILE A 42 5.24 1.47 -0.42
CA ILE A 42 5.67 0.15 -0.85
C ILE A 42 4.47 -0.80 -0.94
N ILE A 43 4.55 -1.74 -1.87
CA ILE A 43 3.74 -2.96 -1.88
C ILE A 43 4.70 -4.11 -1.64
N PHE A 44 4.38 -4.98 -0.69
CA PHE A 44 5.25 -6.08 -0.31
C PHE A 44 4.46 -7.34 0.04
N ASP A 45 5.11 -8.50 -0.17
CA ASP A 45 4.65 -9.80 0.29
C ASP A 45 5.29 -10.13 1.63
N THR A 46 4.51 -10.60 2.60
CA THR A 46 5.03 -11.11 3.87
C THR A 46 5.42 -12.58 3.74
N LEU A 47 6.67 -12.91 4.01
CA LEU A 47 7.23 -14.24 3.75
C LEU A 47 7.30 -15.14 4.99
N THR A 48 7.39 -14.55 6.18
CA THR A 48 7.56 -15.27 7.45
C THR A 48 6.35 -15.09 8.36
N ALA A 49 5.99 -16.14 9.10
CA ALA A 49 4.93 -16.07 10.13
C ALA A 49 5.37 -15.21 11.33
N ASP A 50 6.68 -15.16 11.60
CA ASP A 50 7.29 -14.30 12.63
C ASP A 50 7.50 -12.85 12.16
N SER A 51 6.91 -12.45 11.02
CA SER A 51 6.96 -11.05 10.60
C SER A 51 6.10 -10.22 11.56
N PRO A 52 6.63 -9.18 12.21
CA PRO A 52 5.81 -8.27 13.02
C PRO A 52 4.97 -7.31 12.14
N VAL A 53 4.93 -7.52 10.83
CA VAL A 53 4.13 -6.77 9.85
C VAL A 53 3.48 -7.74 8.88
N GLY A 54 2.15 -7.72 8.83
CA GLY A 54 1.33 -8.57 7.95
C GLY A 54 1.28 -10.04 8.35
N TRP A 55 0.39 -10.80 7.72
CA TRP A 55 0.29 -12.25 7.85
C TRP A 55 1.11 -12.94 6.75
N LYS A 56 1.72 -14.10 7.03
CA LYS A 56 2.48 -14.85 6.02
C LYS A 56 1.62 -15.13 4.77
N GLY A 57 2.16 -14.80 3.60
CA GLY A 57 1.50 -14.95 2.30
C GLY A 57 0.62 -13.75 1.89
N GLU A 58 0.48 -12.76 2.78
CA GLU A 58 -0.29 -11.55 2.51
C GLU A 58 0.50 -10.55 1.67
N ARG A 59 -0.20 -9.88 0.76
CA ARG A 59 0.32 -8.71 0.03
C ARG A 59 -0.28 -7.44 0.61
N SER A 60 0.57 -6.61 1.20
CA SER A 60 0.19 -5.40 1.88
C SER A 60 0.76 -4.17 1.19
N ARG A 61 0.15 -3.02 1.47
CA ARG A 61 0.63 -1.72 1.03
C ARG A 61 0.86 -0.85 2.25
N ALA A 62 1.99 -0.16 2.29
CA ALA A 62 2.34 0.73 3.39
C ALA A 62 2.80 2.09 2.88
N PHE A 63 2.33 3.16 3.54
CA PHE A 63 2.90 4.50 3.45
C PHE A 63 3.87 4.71 4.59
N LEU A 64 5.10 5.12 4.26
CA LEU A 64 6.22 5.10 5.19
C LEU A 64 6.96 6.45 5.19
N THR A 65 7.50 6.76 6.36
CA THR A 65 8.58 7.73 6.50
C THR A 65 9.87 7.18 5.89
N GLU A 66 10.90 8.02 5.74
CA GLU A 66 12.25 7.58 5.33
C GLU A 66 12.78 6.46 6.25
N GLU A 67 12.65 6.63 7.57
CA GLU A 67 13.09 5.63 8.55
C GLU A 67 12.29 4.33 8.42
N GLY A 68 10.96 4.43 8.24
CA GLY A 68 10.10 3.28 8.03
C GLY A 68 10.52 2.48 6.78
N TYR A 69 10.82 3.17 5.69
CA TYR A 69 11.29 2.52 4.46
C TYR A 69 12.65 1.84 4.64
N LYS A 70 13.59 2.49 5.34
CA LYS A 70 14.89 1.86 5.66
C LYS A 70 14.71 0.56 6.45
N LYS A 71 13.84 0.55 7.47
CA LYS A 71 13.52 -0.67 8.25
C LYS A 71 12.89 -1.74 7.37
N SER A 72 12.04 -1.37 6.41
CA SER A 72 11.47 -2.31 5.43
C SER A 72 12.53 -2.93 4.53
N LEU A 73 13.56 -2.17 4.13
CA LEU A 73 14.70 -2.71 3.38
C LEU A 73 15.50 -3.72 4.21
N GLU A 74 15.81 -3.40 5.48
CA GLU A 74 16.50 -4.31 6.39
C GLU A 74 15.71 -5.64 6.57
N ARG A 75 14.38 -5.55 6.70
CA ARG A 75 13.50 -6.74 6.78
C ARG A 75 13.50 -7.56 5.50
N GLN A 76 13.63 -6.91 4.35
CA GLN A 76 13.75 -7.59 3.07
C GLN A 76 15.09 -8.32 2.98
N GLU A 77 16.19 -7.70 3.40
CA GLU A 77 17.52 -8.33 3.46
C GLU A 77 17.54 -9.55 4.40
N GLN A 78 16.79 -9.48 5.51
CA GLN A 78 16.58 -10.59 6.45
C GLN A 78 15.61 -11.67 5.92
N GLY A 79 14.96 -11.46 4.76
CA GLY A 79 14.04 -12.41 4.15
C GLY A 79 12.64 -12.46 4.76
N HIS A 80 12.26 -11.49 5.58
CA HIS A 80 10.93 -11.43 6.21
C HIS A 80 9.83 -10.95 5.26
N ILE A 81 10.19 -10.06 4.33
CA ILE A 81 9.27 -9.50 3.34
C ILE A 81 9.95 -9.43 1.97
N LYS A 82 9.14 -9.31 0.92
CA LYS A 82 9.60 -8.99 -0.43
C LYS A 82 8.87 -7.76 -0.96
N ILE A 83 9.59 -6.66 -1.16
CA ILE A 83 9.03 -5.45 -1.77
C ILE A 83 8.91 -5.72 -3.28
N VAL A 84 7.68 -5.61 -3.79
CA VAL A 84 7.36 -5.85 -5.20
C VAL A 84 7.13 -4.54 -5.96
N SER A 85 6.75 -3.48 -5.27
CA SER A 85 6.57 -2.13 -5.82
C SER A 85 7.00 -1.07 -4.84
N HIS A 86 7.57 0.02 -5.37
CA HIS A 86 7.96 1.18 -4.60
C HIS A 86 7.64 2.47 -5.38
N ALA A 87 7.18 3.47 -4.65
CA ALA A 87 7.01 4.82 -5.14
C ALA A 87 7.50 5.85 -4.11
N LYS A 88 8.14 6.92 -4.60
CA LYS A 88 8.34 8.13 -3.80
C LYS A 88 7.04 8.89 -3.67
N VAL A 89 6.80 9.45 -2.50
CA VAL A 89 5.59 10.23 -2.18
C VAL A 89 5.98 11.67 -1.92
N ARG A 90 5.32 12.61 -2.61
CA ARG A 90 5.47 14.05 -2.36
C ARG A 90 4.11 14.71 -2.41
N ASN A 91 3.68 15.30 -1.30
CA ASN A 91 2.34 15.91 -1.15
C ASN A 91 1.22 14.96 -1.59
N GLY A 92 1.34 13.67 -1.24
CA GLY A 92 0.41 12.61 -1.66
C GLY A 92 0.49 12.16 -3.11
N HIS A 93 1.36 12.74 -3.94
CA HIS A 93 1.60 12.27 -5.30
C HIS A 93 2.63 11.13 -5.31
N LEU A 94 2.30 10.05 -6.02
CA LEU A 94 3.12 8.84 -6.12
C LEU A 94 3.97 8.86 -7.40
N ARG A 95 5.28 8.69 -7.24
CA ARG A 95 6.23 8.50 -8.34
C ARG A 95 6.84 7.12 -8.23
N TYR A 96 6.31 6.18 -8.99
CA TYR A 96 6.78 4.80 -9.02
C TYR A 96 8.16 4.69 -9.66
N ASP A 97 8.99 3.81 -9.13
CA ASP A 97 10.31 3.55 -9.69
C ASP A 97 10.22 2.89 -11.07
N ARG A 98 9.18 2.06 -11.28
CA ARG A 98 8.92 1.39 -12.57
C ARG A 98 7.47 1.58 -12.99
N GLN A 99 7.25 1.87 -14.28
CA GLN A 99 5.90 2.17 -14.82
C GLN A 99 4.98 0.94 -14.89
N ASP A 100 5.53 -0.27 -14.92
CA ASP A 100 4.77 -1.52 -14.92
C ASP A 100 4.06 -1.80 -13.58
N GLN A 101 4.40 -1.07 -12.53
CA GLN A 101 3.84 -1.20 -11.19
C GLN A 101 2.51 -0.43 -10.96
N LEU A 102 2.00 0.25 -11.99
CA LEU A 102 0.76 1.03 -11.96
C LEU A 102 -0.53 0.19 -12.10
N ARG A 103 -0.46 -1.15 -11.99
CA ARG A 103 -1.57 -2.07 -12.30
C ARG A 103 -2.07 -2.86 -11.09
#